data_AF-A0A2I4E612-F1
#
_entry.id   AF-A0A2I4E612-F1
#
_cell.length_a   1.000
_cell.length_b   1.000
_cell.length_c   1.000
_cell.angle_alpha   90.00
_cell.angle_beta   90.00
_cell.angle_gamma   90.00
#
_symmetry.space_group_name_H-M   'P 1'
#
loop_
_entity.id
_entity.type
_entity.pdbx_description
1 polymer ?
#
loop_
_entity_poly.entity_id
_entity_poly.type
_entity_poly.pdbx_seq_one_letter_code
_entity_poly.pdbx_strand_id
1 'polypeptide(L)'
;MMMGDHVKASRSSHRDEEPLSPVARLFHAPRSNVYIIAIMGCKTRINPDVVKAGLDQTLVKHPRFSSKMVVDGNKYRKNKKWTQTKVNLEDHIIVPELDPNIDFPDRFVEDYVSNVTRTPLDLSKPLWELHILNIKTSDAEAVGVFRIHHSMGDGASLVSLLLACTRKTSDPEALPSVPVKKRASSTFNSRDGLWWFFLAIWLSLRLIWNTLVDVLLFVATILFLNDMKTPIKGAPGVELNVKKFVHRTVSMDDIKLVKNAMNTTVNDVVVGITQAGLSRYLNRRYSGEEQKDGRVKQSNSNIPKGIRFRTAILVNLRKSAGIQDMADMMAKGSKIRWGNVIGYMFLPFSIALQDDPLDYVRKAKASIDGKKLSLEPIFTNMCLGLVFRTFGTKVAAAIIRRALFNITMAISGVIGPQEEISFFGHPIAYLAPTIYGFPNSLVVHFQSYVNKMTISLSVDPSVIPDPHELCNDIEESLKLVRDAALNKVLVKLDVV
;
A
#
# COMPACT_ATOMS: atom_id res chain seq x y z
N MET A 1 24.95 4.59 64.60
CA MET A 1 24.26 3.33 64.96
C MET A 1 22.77 3.53 64.70
N MET A 2 22.23 2.71 63.80
CA MET A 2 20.82 2.53 63.42
C MET A 2 19.91 3.75 63.25
N MET A 3 19.51 4.01 62.00
CA MET A 3 18.15 4.44 61.69
C MET A 3 17.75 3.79 60.36
N GLY A 4 16.83 2.84 60.46
CA GLY A 4 16.20 2.15 59.33
C GLY A 4 14.85 2.77 58.96
N ASP A 5 14.38 2.32 57.81
CA ASP A 5 12.99 2.33 57.30
C ASP A 5 12.33 3.65 56.91
N HIS A 6 12.28 3.88 55.59
CA HIS A 6 11.04 3.80 54.78
C HIS A 6 11.18 4.59 53.47
N VAL A 7 11.69 3.99 52.39
CA VAL A 7 11.24 4.32 51.01
C VAL A 7 11.53 3.12 50.08
N LYS A 8 10.58 2.19 49.96
CA LYS A 8 10.56 1.20 48.87
C LYS A 8 9.11 1.04 48.38
N ALA A 9 8.66 1.98 47.55
CA ALA A 9 7.55 1.78 46.62
C ALA A 9 7.35 3.04 45.74
N SER A 10 7.94 3.07 44.54
CA SER A 10 7.39 3.82 43.38
C SER A 10 8.23 3.71 42.09
N ARG A 11 8.85 2.57 41.77
CA ARG A 11 9.73 2.45 40.58
C ARG A 11 9.35 1.35 39.57
N SER A 12 8.10 0.91 39.52
CA SER A 12 7.66 -0.14 38.58
C SER A 12 6.56 0.22 37.57
N SER A 13 5.97 1.42 37.54
CA SER A 13 4.83 1.71 36.62
C SER A 13 5.16 2.40 35.29
N HIS A 14 6.43 2.72 35.00
CA HIS A 14 6.78 3.54 33.82
C HIS A 14 7.46 2.79 32.66
N ARG A 15 7.53 1.45 32.67
CA ARG A 15 8.24 0.69 31.62
C ARG A 15 7.37 0.20 30.45
N ASP A 16 6.05 0.29 30.55
CA ASP A 16 5.13 -0.35 29.59
C ASP A 16 4.36 0.64 28.69
N GLU A 17 4.80 1.90 28.65
CA GLU A 17 4.15 2.97 27.89
C GLU A 17 5.07 3.55 26.83
N GLU A 18 4.67 3.44 25.56
CA GLU A 18 5.41 3.99 24.42
C GLU A 18 4.65 5.14 23.76
N PRO A 19 5.26 6.30 23.49
CA PRO A 19 4.59 7.36 22.74
C PRO A 19 4.30 6.94 21.30
N LEU A 20 3.18 7.40 20.74
CA LEU A 20 2.91 7.20 19.32
C LEU A 20 3.97 7.92 18.46
N SER A 21 4.44 7.22 17.41
CA SER A 21 5.30 7.84 16.38
C SER A 21 4.59 9.05 15.74
N PRO A 22 5.33 10.00 15.15
CA PRO A 22 4.72 11.15 14.47
C PRO A 22 3.68 10.75 13.41
N VAL A 23 4.00 9.74 12.59
CA VAL A 23 3.09 9.22 11.56
C VAL A 23 1.90 8.48 12.18
N ALA A 24 2.10 7.72 13.27
CA ALA A 24 0.98 7.12 13.99
C ALA A 24 0.02 8.20 14.53
N ARG A 25 0.54 9.30 15.09
CA ARG A 25 -0.30 10.44 15.53
C ARG A 25 -1.01 11.15 14.38
N LEU A 26 -0.38 11.21 13.20
CA LEU A 26 -0.97 11.75 11.98
C LEU A 26 -2.23 10.95 11.58
N PHE A 27 -2.13 9.63 11.58
CA PHE A 27 -3.26 8.74 11.28
C PHE A 27 -4.37 8.78 12.31
N HIS A 28 -4.15 9.48 13.42
CA HIS A 28 -5.08 9.63 14.52
C HIS A 28 -5.64 11.05 14.61
N ALA A 29 -5.32 11.89 13.62
CA ALA A 29 -5.82 13.26 13.47
C ALA A 29 -7.17 13.26 12.74
N PRO A 30 -8.01 14.30 12.95
CA PRO A 30 -9.31 14.40 12.28
C PRO A 30 -9.17 14.28 10.76
N ARG A 31 -10.04 13.46 10.15
CA ARG A 31 -10.06 13.21 8.69
C ARG A 31 -8.74 12.66 8.14
N SER A 32 -8.01 11.90 8.95
CA SER A 32 -6.78 11.21 8.54
C SER A 32 -6.69 9.78 9.11
N ASN A 33 -7.81 9.24 9.61
CA ASN A 33 -7.89 7.85 10.07
C ASN A 33 -7.78 6.92 8.88
N VAL A 34 -6.62 6.28 8.72
CA VAL A 34 -6.35 5.32 7.67
C VAL A 34 -6.32 3.94 8.28
N TYR A 35 -6.94 3.00 7.57
CA TYR A 35 -7.02 1.61 7.98
C TYR A 35 -6.55 0.74 6.82
N ILE A 36 -5.96 -0.39 7.16
CA ILE A 36 -5.51 -1.42 6.24
C ILE A 36 -6.54 -2.54 6.29
N ILE A 37 -6.94 -3.00 5.11
CA ILE A 37 -7.77 -4.20 4.92
C ILE A 37 -6.90 -5.19 4.16
N ALA A 38 -6.55 -6.30 4.79
CA ALA A 38 -5.87 -7.42 4.16
C ALA A 38 -6.84 -8.58 3.99
N ILE A 39 -7.29 -8.80 2.75
CA ILE A 39 -8.14 -9.94 2.40
C ILE A 39 -7.22 -11.11 2.04
N MET A 40 -7.46 -12.26 2.65
CA MET A 40 -6.70 -13.48 2.49
C MET A 40 -7.65 -14.62 2.12
N GLY A 41 -7.54 -15.14 0.91
CA GLY A 41 -8.25 -16.36 0.51
C GLY A 41 -7.49 -17.60 0.98
N CYS A 42 -8.18 -18.58 1.55
CA CYS A 42 -7.62 -19.86 1.97
C CYS A 42 -8.12 -21.00 1.07
N LYS A 43 -7.26 -21.97 0.77
CA LYS A 43 -7.58 -23.19 0.01
C LYS A 43 -8.41 -24.21 0.83
N THR A 44 -8.70 -23.90 2.09
CA THR A 44 -9.47 -24.74 3.02
C THR A 44 -10.41 -23.86 3.83
N ARG A 45 -11.45 -24.46 4.43
CA ARG A 45 -12.20 -23.78 5.49
C ARG A 45 -11.27 -23.44 6.65
N ILE A 46 -11.45 -22.26 7.22
CA ILE A 46 -10.64 -21.76 8.31
C ILE A 46 -11.25 -22.24 9.63
N ASN A 47 -10.45 -22.86 10.48
CA ASN A 47 -10.85 -23.24 11.83
C ASN A 47 -10.52 -22.08 12.79
N PRO A 48 -11.53 -21.39 13.37
CA PRO A 48 -11.28 -20.25 14.24
C PRO A 48 -10.44 -20.59 15.48
N ASP A 49 -10.57 -21.80 16.04
CA ASP A 49 -9.86 -22.19 17.26
C ASP A 49 -8.37 -22.40 17.00
N VAL A 50 -8.03 -22.99 15.85
CA VAL A 50 -6.64 -23.13 15.40
C VAL A 50 -6.01 -21.75 15.16
N VAL A 51 -6.76 -20.84 14.53
CA VAL A 51 -6.31 -19.46 14.31
C VAL A 51 -6.13 -18.72 15.63
N LYS A 52 -7.05 -18.85 16.59
CA LYS A 52 -6.93 -18.29 17.95
C LYS A 52 -5.65 -18.76 18.63
N ALA A 53 -5.43 -20.06 18.69
CA ALA A 53 -4.23 -20.64 19.29
C ALA A 53 -2.94 -20.15 18.61
N GLY A 54 -2.94 -20.09 17.28
CA GLY A 54 -1.81 -19.57 16.51
C GLY A 54 -1.50 -18.10 16.78
N LEU A 55 -2.53 -17.24 16.84
CA LEU A 55 -2.38 -15.82 17.10
C LEU A 55 -1.91 -15.53 18.53
N ASP A 56 -2.40 -16.29 19.52
CA ASP A 56 -1.93 -16.21 20.91
C ASP A 56 -0.41 -16.46 21.00
N GLN A 57 0.08 -17.43 20.25
CA GLN A 57 1.49 -17.79 20.23
C GLN A 57 2.36 -16.86 19.37
N THR A 58 1.77 -16.01 18.53
CA THR A 58 2.49 -15.16 17.55
C THR A 58 2.11 -13.68 17.67
N LEU A 59 1.02 -13.25 17.03
CA LEU A 59 0.57 -11.86 16.95
C LEU A 59 0.49 -11.19 18.33
N VAL A 60 -0.13 -11.86 19.31
CA VAL A 60 -0.37 -11.30 20.65
C VAL A 60 0.94 -11.06 21.41
N LYS A 61 2.00 -11.84 21.11
CA LYS A 61 3.33 -11.62 21.70
C LYS A 61 4.01 -10.37 21.17
N HIS A 62 3.56 -9.80 20.05
CA HIS A 62 4.13 -8.58 19.51
C HIS A 62 3.63 -7.35 20.32
N PRO A 63 4.52 -6.53 20.91
CA PRO A 63 4.13 -5.44 21.82
C PRO A 63 3.10 -4.47 21.23
N ARG A 64 3.20 -4.17 19.92
CA ARG A 64 2.24 -3.27 19.27
C ARG A 64 0.84 -3.85 19.15
N PHE A 65 0.71 -5.17 18.96
CA PHE A 65 -0.59 -5.85 18.78
C PHE A 65 -1.23 -6.26 20.11
N SER A 66 -0.47 -6.25 21.20
CA SER A 66 -0.95 -6.34 22.58
C SER A 66 -0.99 -4.98 23.29
N SER A 67 -1.02 -3.87 22.56
CA SER A 67 -1.18 -2.53 23.13
C SER A 67 -2.45 -1.86 22.63
N LYS A 68 -3.17 -1.21 23.55
CA LYS A 68 -4.24 -0.26 23.21
C LYS A 68 -3.71 1.17 23.18
N MET A 69 -4.40 2.03 22.45
CA MET A 69 -4.06 3.45 22.42
C MET A 69 -4.81 4.19 23.52
N VAL A 70 -4.07 4.77 24.46
CA VAL A 70 -4.63 5.59 25.54
C VAL A 70 -4.38 7.07 25.24
N VAL A 71 -5.39 7.89 25.52
CA VAL A 71 -5.30 9.34 25.41
C VAL A 71 -5.14 9.93 26.81
N ASP A 72 -3.97 10.47 27.07
CA ASP A 72 -3.60 11.08 28.33
C ASP A 72 -3.48 12.60 28.21
N GLY A 73 -3.60 13.29 29.34
CA GLY A 73 -3.37 14.72 29.46
C GLY A 73 -4.66 15.53 29.57
N ASN A 74 -4.50 16.84 29.73
CA ASN A 74 -5.61 17.74 30.00
C ASN A 74 -6.36 18.14 28.72
N LYS A 75 -7.45 18.91 28.87
CA LYS A 75 -8.29 19.41 27.76
C LYS A 75 -7.48 20.15 26.67
N TYR A 76 -6.33 20.73 27.02
CA TYR A 76 -5.49 21.55 26.14
C TYR A 76 -4.33 20.77 25.49
N ARG A 77 -3.81 19.73 26.14
CA ARG A 77 -2.67 18.94 25.68
C ARG A 77 -2.94 17.45 25.82
N LYS A 78 -3.53 16.87 24.77
CA LYS A 78 -3.77 15.42 24.66
C LYS A 78 -2.55 14.74 24.04
N ASN A 79 -1.91 13.87 24.81
CA ASN A 79 -0.86 12.97 24.36
C ASN A 79 -1.47 11.59 24.11
N LYS A 80 -1.10 10.96 22.99
CA LYS A 80 -1.51 9.59 22.68
C LYS A 80 -0.33 8.66 22.96
N LYS A 81 -0.56 7.60 23.73
CA LYS A 81 0.44 6.58 24.07
C LYS A 81 -0.10 5.17 23.82
N TRP A 82 0.81 4.25 23.56
CA TRP A 82 0.53 2.82 23.55
C TRP A 82 0.72 2.27 24.95
N THR A 83 -0.28 1.56 25.45
CA THR A 83 -0.23 0.90 26.76
C THR A 83 -0.52 -0.58 26.55
N GLN A 84 0.39 -1.41 27.02
CA GLN A 84 0.24 -2.86 26.93
C GLN A 84 -1.02 -3.32 27.68
N THR A 85 -1.72 -4.30 27.13
CA THR A 85 -2.95 -4.86 27.69
C THR A 85 -3.00 -6.37 27.44
N LYS A 86 -3.72 -7.09 28.30
CA LYS A 86 -4.10 -8.46 27.97
C LYS A 86 -5.07 -8.42 26.78
N VAL A 87 -4.79 -9.20 25.75
CA VAL A 87 -5.65 -9.32 24.56
C VAL A 87 -6.66 -10.43 24.84
N ASN A 88 -7.93 -10.13 24.65
CA ASN A 88 -8.98 -11.15 24.62
C ASN A 88 -9.31 -11.46 23.15
N LEU A 89 -8.89 -12.62 22.66
CA LEU A 89 -9.01 -12.96 21.23
C LEU A 89 -10.47 -13.04 20.74
N GLU A 90 -11.43 -13.32 21.63
CA GLU A 90 -12.86 -13.34 21.30
C GLU A 90 -13.38 -11.96 20.86
N ASP A 91 -12.78 -10.87 21.39
CA ASP A 91 -13.17 -9.50 21.03
C ASP A 91 -12.57 -9.04 19.69
N HIS A 92 -11.63 -9.82 19.14
CA HIS A 92 -10.88 -9.50 17.93
C HIS A 92 -11.16 -10.46 16.77
N ILE A 93 -11.56 -11.71 17.03
CA ILE A 93 -11.80 -12.72 16.01
C ILE A 93 -13.30 -12.88 15.84
N ILE A 94 -13.80 -12.37 14.71
CA ILE A 94 -15.23 -12.27 14.42
C ILE A 94 -15.58 -13.34 13.40
N VAL A 95 -16.45 -14.27 13.77
CA VAL A 95 -16.95 -15.33 12.90
C VAL A 95 -18.45 -15.10 12.71
N PRO A 96 -18.88 -14.38 11.67
CA PRO A 96 -20.30 -14.15 11.44
C PRO A 96 -21.00 -15.46 11.05
N GLU A 97 -22.26 -15.59 11.44
CA GLU A 97 -23.14 -16.61 10.90
C GLU A 97 -23.47 -16.27 9.45
N LEU A 98 -23.26 -17.24 8.56
CA LEU A 98 -23.44 -17.08 7.11
C LEU A 98 -24.62 -17.91 6.65
N ASP A 99 -25.43 -17.35 5.75
CA ASP A 99 -26.45 -18.11 5.05
C ASP A 99 -25.77 -19.15 4.14
N PRO A 100 -26.11 -20.46 4.25
CA PRO A 100 -25.55 -21.48 3.39
C PRO A 100 -25.92 -21.33 1.90
N ASN A 101 -26.97 -20.56 1.57
CA ASN A 101 -27.54 -20.44 0.21
C ASN A 101 -27.25 -19.08 -0.45
N ILE A 102 -26.07 -18.50 -0.23
CA ILE A 102 -25.70 -17.22 -0.85
C ILE A 102 -25.47 -17.39 -2.36
N ASP A 103 -26.28 -16.70 -3.18
CA ASP A 103 -26.22 -16.76 -4.65
C ASP A 103 -24.93 -16.18 -5.26
N PHE A 104 -24.38 -15.13 -4.66
CA PHE A 104 -23.18 -14.42 -5.16
C PHE A 104 -22.11 -14.28 -4.06
N PRO A 105 -21.37 -15.36 -3.75
CA PRO A 105 -20.38 -15.37 -2.67
C PRO A 105 -19.33 -14.26 -2.75
N ASP A 106 -18.76 -14.02 -3.94
CA ASP A 106 -17.77 -12.96 -4.14
C ASP A 106 -18.33 -11.58 -3.81
N ARG A 107 -19.53 -11.27 -4.30
CA ARG A 107 -20.21 -9.99 -4.02
C ARG A 107 -20.55 -9.87 -2.53
N PHE A 108 -20.97 -10.96 -1.90
CA PHE A 108 -21.23 -10.97 -0.46
C PHE A 108 -19.99 -10.60 0.34
N VAL A 109 -18.82 -11.16 0.01
CA VAL A 109 -17.55 -10.80 0.66
C VAL A 109 -17.24 -9.32 0.45
N GLU A 110 -17.38 -8.80 -0.77
CA GLU A 110 -17.15 -7.38 -1.07
C GLU A 110 -18.04 -6.46 -0.23
N ASP A 111 -19.34 -6.78 -0.17
CA ASP A 111 -20.33 -5.97 0.55
C ASP A 111 -20.14 -6.08 2.08
N TYR A 112 -19.76 -7.26 2.59
CA TYR A 112 -19.37 -7.46 3.98
C TYR A 112 -18.17 -6.58 4.36
N VAL A 113 -17.09 -6.66 3.59
CA VAL A 113 -15.87 -5.87 3.84
C VAL A 113 -16.18 -4.37 3.74
N SER A 114 -17.01 -3.98 2.76
CA SER A 114 -17.48 -2.60 2.62
C SER A 114 -18.25 -2.14 3.86
N ASN A 115 -19.16 -2.95 4.39
CA ASN A 115 -19.94 -2.62 5.57
C ASN A 115 -19.07 -2.49 6.82
N VAL A 116 -18.05 -3.34 6.98
CA VAL A 116 -17.07 -3.25 8.08
C VAL A 116 -16.34 -1.90 8.10
N THR A 117 -16.19 -1.21 6.96
CA THR A 117 -15.54 0.12 6.94
C THR A 117 -16.36 1.25 7.56
N ARG A 118 -17.66 1.05 7.79
CA ARG A 118 -18.58 2.10 8.28
C ARG A 118 -18.35 2.52 9.72
N THR A 119 -17.85 1.62 10.55
CA THR A 119 -17.67 1.85 12.00
C THR A 119 -16.19 2.04 12.31
N PRO A 120 -15.77 2.97 13.18
CA PRO A 120 -14.37 3.02 13.61
C PRO A 120 -14.01 1.78 14.45
N LEU A 121 -12.72 1.43 14.50
CA LEU A 121 -12.22 0.45 15.48
C LEU A 121 -12.38 0.99 16.91
N ASP A 122 -12.76 0.11 17.84
CA ASP A 122 -12.85 0.45 19.26
C ASP A 122 -11.47 0.74 19.85
N LEU A 123 -11.32 1.94 20.43
CA LEU A 123 -10.07 2.40 21.05
C LEU A 123 -9.81 1.76 22.41
N SER A 124 -10.80 1.09 23.02
CA SER A 124 -10.65 0.40 24.30
C SER A 124 -9.79 -0.87 24.21
N LYS A 125 -9.65 -1.41 22.99
CA LYS A 125 -8.89 -2.62 22.65
C LYS A 125 -7.74 -2.32 21.67
N PRO A 126 -6.78 -3.23 21.49
CA PRO A 126 -5.80 -3.13 20.40
C PRO A 126 -6.46 -2.90 19.04
N LEU A 127 -5.86 -2.06 18.18
CA LEU A 127 -6.55 -1.54 16.99
C LEU A 127 -6.48 -2.48 15.78
N TRP A 128 -7.03 -3.69 15.93
CA TRP A 128 -7.09 -4.70 14.89
C TRP A 128 -8.25 -5.69 15.10
N GLU A 129 -8.80 -6.24 14.02
CA GLU A 129 -9.88 -7.24 14.02
C GLU A 129 -9.67 -8.23 12.86
N LEU A 130 -9.87 -9.52 13.10
CA LEU A 130 -9.83 -10.56 12.08
C LEU A 130 -11.24 -11.14 11.91
N HIS A 131 -11.79 -11.00 10.71
CA HIS A 131 -13.08 -11.61 10.37
C HIS A 131 -12.82 -12.88 9.57
N ILE A 132 -13.49 -13.98 9.94
CA ILE A 132 -13.35 -15.27 9.27
C ILE A 132 -14.67 -15.60 8.58
N LEU A 133 -14.67 -15.57 7.24
CA LEU A 133 -15.82 -15.87 6.39
C LEU A 133 -15.60 -17.25 5.77
N ASN A 134 -16.21 -18.29 6.36
CA ASN A 134 -16.17 -19.65 5.81
C ASN A 134 -17.18 -19.82 4.66
N ILE A 135 -16.99 -19.03 3.60
CA ILE A 135 -17.75 -19.04 2.36
C ILE A 135 -16.81 -19.33 1.20
N LYS A 136 -17.24 -20.23 0.30
CA LYS A 136 -16.51 -20.55 -0.92
C LYS A 136 -16.75 -19.48 -1.98
N THR A 137 -15.67 -18.86 -2.45
CA THR A 137 -15.67 -17.83 -3.50
C THR A 137 -15.11 -18.40 -4.80
N SER A 138 -14.98 -17.59 -5.86
CA SER A 138 -14.35 -18.05 -7.12
C SER A 138 -12.92 -18.57 -6.94
N ASP A 139 -12.17 -18.01 -5.99
CA ASP A 139 -10.73 -18.20 -5.86
C ASP A 139 -10.28 -18.83 -4.52
N ALA A 140 -11.23 -19.13 -3.61
CA ALA A 140 -10.92 -19.67 -2.28
C ALA A 140 -12.07 -20.48 -1.66
N GLU A 141 -11.74 -21.37 -0.71
CA GLU A 141 -12.72 -22.14 0.08
C GLU A 141 -13.22 -21.38 1.32
N ALA A 142 -12.45 -20.38 1.77
CA ALA A 142 -12.81 -19.44 2.84
C ALA A 142 -11.99 -18.16 2.73
N VAL A 143 -12.47 -17.08 3.35
CA VAL A 143 -11.84 -15.76 3.31
C VAL A 143 -11.60 -15.23 4.71
N GLY A 144 -10.36 -14.88 5.02
CA GLY A 144 -9.99 -14.08 6.19
C GLY A 144 -9.88 -12.60 5.82
N VAL A 145 -10.48 -11.71 6.60
CA VAL A 145 -10.40 -10.25 6.42
C VAL A 145 -9.75 -9.65 7.65
N PHE A 146 -8.49 -9.24 7.52
CA PHE A 146 -7.75 -8.61 8.60
C PHE A 146 -7.82 -7.10 8.47
N ARG A 147 -8.48 -6.45 9.43
CA ARG A 147 -8.64 -5.00 9.52
C ARG A 147 -7.72 -4.43 10.59
N ILE A 148 -6.88 -3.47 10.22
CA ILE A 148 -5.84 -2.93 11.11
C ILE A 148 -5.79 -1.41 11.01
N HIS A 149 -5.73 -0.69 12.12
CA HIS A 149 -5.48 0.75 12.07
C HIS A 149 -4.05 1.03 11.59
N HIS A 150 -3.85 1.92 10.62
CA HIS A 150 -2.54 2.13 9.98
C HIS A 150 -1.47 2.70 10.94
N SER A 151 -1.86 3.21 12.11
CA SER A 151 -0.92 3.58 13.19
C SER A 151 -0.14 2.40 13.79
N MET A 152 -0.58 1.16 13.56
CA MET A 152 0.04 -0.06 14.08
C MET A 152 1.33 -0.41 13.33
N GLY A 153 1.37 -0.14 12.02
CA GLY A 153 2.50 -0.46 11.15
C GLY A 153 2.19 -0.08 9.71
N ASP A 154 3.24 0.02 8.90
CA ASP A 154 3.12 0.13 7.45
C ASP A 154 3.12 -1.25 6.77
N GLY A 155 2.94 -1.28 5.44
CA GLY A 155 2.87 -2.53 4.69
C GLY A 155 4.10 -3.44 4.87
N ALA A 156 5.30 -2.88 5.01
CA ALA A 156 6.51 -3.67 5.25
C ALA A 156 6.51 -4.33 6.64
N SER A 157 6.05 -3.60 7.66
CA SER A 157 5.88 -4.14 9.01
C SER A 157 4.80 -5.23 9.04
N LEU A 158 3.68 -5.01 8.34
CA LEU A 158 2.62 -6.02 8.26
C LEU A 158 3.03 -7.27 7.48
N VAL A 159 3.85 -7.15 6.43
CA VAL A 159 4.42 -8.33 5.78
C VAL A 159 5.33 -9.09 6.73
N SER A 160 6.20 -8.43 7.51
CA SER A 160 7.01 -9.15 8.51
C SER A 160 6.16 -9.92 9.53
N LEU A 161 5.01 -9.37 9.91
CA LEU A 161 4.06 -10.05 10.78
C LEU A 161 3.37 -11.23 10.10
N LEU A 162 2.94 -11.07 8.84
CA LEU A 162 2.37 -12.15 8.05
C LEU A 162 3.35 -13.33 7.98
N LEU A 163 4.63 -13.07 7.70
CA LEU A 163 5.67 -14.11 7.66
C LEU A 163 5.83 -14.79 9.02
N ALA A 164 5.71 -14.07 10.14
CA ALA A 164 5.77 -14.65 11.48
C ALA A 164 4.57 -15.56 11.79
N CYS A 165 3.38 -15.22 11.28
CA CYS A 165 2.14 -15.98 11.46
C CYS A 165 1.97 -17.12 10.45
N THR A 166 2.93 -17.32 9.55
CA THR A 166 2.79 -18.29 8.45
C THR A 166 3.99 -19.23 8.38
N ARG A 167 3.79 -20.38 7.75
CA ARG A 167 4.80 -21.41 7.52
C ARG A 167 4.76 -21.84 6.08
N LYS A 168 5.85 -22.40 5.56
CA LYS A 168 5.83 -22.96 4.20
C LYS A 168 4.81 -24.10 4.15
N THR A 169 4.00 -24.15 3.10
CA THR A 169 3.03 -25.26 2.96
C THR A 169 3.74 -26.60 2.78
N SER A 170 4.93 -26.60 2.16
CA SER A 170 5.77 -27.79 1.97
C SER A 170 6.52 -28.22 3.23
N ASP A 171 6.70 -27.33 4.20
CA ASP A 171 7.44 -27.56 5.44
C ASP A 171 6.80 -26.73 6.58
N PRO A 172 5.91 -27.35 7.38
CA PRO A 172 5.15 -26.66 8.43
C PRO A 172 5.99 -26.02 9.53
N GLU A 173 7.28 -26.36 9.66
CA GLU A 173 8.17 -25.75 10.66
C GLU A 173 8.99 -24.59 10.08
N ALA A 174 9.14 -24.51 8.75
CA ALA A 174 9.95 -23.49 8.10
C ALA A 174 9.22 -22.16 7.90
N LEU A 175 9.96 -21.06 8.13
CA LEU A 175 9.51 -19.71 7.80
C LEU A 175 9.60 -19.44 6.29
N PRO A 176 8.68 -18.64 5.73
CA PRO A 176 8.68 -18.27 4.31
C PRO A 176 9.78 -17.29 3.91
N SER A 177 10.10 -17.26 2.61
CA SER A 177 11.10 -16.37 2.04
C SER A 177 10.50 -15.24 1.17
N VAL A 178 11.17 -14.08 1.17
CA VAL A 178 10.93 -12.87 0.38
C VAL A 178 12.26 -12.51 -0.32
N PRO A 179 12.25 -12.10 -1.59
CA PRO A 179 13.49 -11.93 -2.35
C PRO A 179 14.39 -10.84 -1.74
N VAL A 180 15.68 -11.17 -1.61
CA VAL A 180 16.73 -10.26 -1.14
C VAL A 180 17.24 -9.44 -2.32
N LYS A 181 17.25 -8.10 -2.23
CA LYS A 181 17.93 -7.27 -3.23
C LYS A 181 19.45 -7.41 -3.04
N LYS A 182 20.11 -8.21 -3.89
CA LYS A 182 21.58 -8.23 -3.97
C LYS A 182 22.07 -6.84 -4.41
N ARG A 183 22.98 -6.23 -3.63
CA ARG A 183 23.68 -5.01 -4.06
C ARG A 183 24.63 -5.38 -5.19
N ALA A 184 24.53 -4.68 -6.32
CA ALA A 184 25.58 -4.74 -7.32
C ALA A 184 26.83 -4.09 -6.72
N SER A 185 27.90 -4.87 -6.55
CA SER A 185 29.23 -4.36 -6.24
C SER A 185 29.82 -3.79 -7.53
N SER A 186 29.92 -2.46 -7.64
CA SER A 186 30.68 -1.84 -8.71
C SER A 186 32.17 -1.94 -8.38
N THR A 187 32.92 -2.76 -9.11
CA THR A 187 34.38 -2.76 -9.10
C THR A 187 34.84 -1.51 -9.85
N PHE A 188 35.49 -0.57 -9.15
CA PHE A 188 36.02 0.64 -9.76
C PHE A 188 37.43 0.39 -10.28
N ASN A 189 37.65 0.61 -11.58
CA ASN A 189 38.99 0.69 -12.17
C ASN A 189 39.53 2.12 -12.04
N SER A 190 40.78 2.23 -11.60
CA SER A 190 41.48 3.48 -11.25
C SER A 190 41.90 4.36 -12.43
N ARG A 191 41.56 4.00 -13.69
CA ARG A 191 41.93 4.74 -14.91
C ARG A 191 40.88 5.75 -15.42
N ASP A 192 39.66 5.75 -14.87
CA ASP A 192 38.56 6.60 -15.36
C ASP A 192 38.21 7.80 -14.44
N GLY A 193 39.10 8.14 -13.50
CA GLY A 193 38.78 9.02 -12.36
C GLY A 193 38.26 10.42 -12.74
N LEU A 194 38.82 11.06 -13.76
CA LEU A 194 38.43 12.42 -14.14
C LEU A 194 37.08 12.47 -14.87
N TRP A 195 36.84 11.56 -15.81
CA TRP A 195 35.55 11.45 -16.49
C TRP A 195 34.45 11.05 -15.51
N TRP A 196 34.75 10.13 -14.60
CA TRP A 196 33.83 9.75 -13.53
C TRP A 196 33.54 10.91 -12.56
N PHE A 197 34.52 11.76 -12.27
CA PHE A 197 34.33 12.98 -11.47
C PHE A 197 33.37 13.96 -12.14
N PHE A 198 33.55 14.27 -13.43
CA PHE A 198 32.61 15.13 -14.17
C PHE A 198 31.21 14.51 -14.26
N LEU A 199 31.13 13.20 -14.50
CA LEU A 199 29.86 12.47 -14.50
C LEU A 199 29.17 12.53 -13.13
N ALA A 200 29.92 12.34 -12.05
CA ALA A 200 29.41 12.42 -10.68
C ALA A 200 28.91 13.82 -10.33
N ILE A 201 29.63 14.88 -10.73
CA ILE A 201 29.18 16.27 -10.59
C ILE A 201 27.88 16.48 -11.36
N TRP A 202 27.84 16.09 -12.63
CA TRP A 202 26.65 16.25 -13.47
C TRP A 202 25.43 15.52 -12.89
N LEU A 203 25.61 14.27 -12.44
CA LEU A 203 24.56 13.50 -11.76
C LEU A 203 24.10 14.16 -10.47
N SER A 204 25.04 14.75 -9.71
CA SER A 204 24.74 15.47 -8.46
C SER A 204 23.96 16.76 -8.72
N LEU A 205 24.37 17.57 -9.72
CA LEU A 205 23.66 18.78 -10.13
C LEU A 205 22.25 18.46 -10.61
N ARG A 206 22.09 17.40 -11.42
CA ARG A 206 20.79 16.93 -11.88
C ARG A 206 19.91 16.47 -10.72
N LEU A 207 20.48 15.74 -9.75
CA LEU A 207 19.77 15.30 -8.54
C LEU A 207 19.28 16.51 -7.72
N ILE A 208 20.13 17.51 -7.51
CA ILE A 208 19.79 18.74 -6.77
C ILE A 208 18.68 19.49 -7.50
N TRP A 209 18.84 19.73 -8.81
CA TRP A 209 17.85 20.44 -9.62
C TRP A 209 16.49 19.75 -9.61
N ASN A 210 16.44 18.44 -9.87
CA ASN A 210 15.22 17.66 -9.83
C ASN A 210 14.57 17.69 -8.44
N THR A 211 15.38 17.58 -7.37
CA THR A 211 14.88 17.67 -6.00
C THR A 211 14.26 19.04 -5.72
N LEU A 212 14.89 20.13 -6.15
CA LEU A 212 14.34 21.49 -6.02
C LEU A 212 13.01 21.62 -6.76
N VAL A 213 12.94 21.19 -8.02
CA VAL A 213 11.72 21.23 -8.82
C VAL A 213 10.61 20.41 -8.17
N ASP A 214 10.89 19.19 -7.73
CA ASP A 214 9.90 18.31 -7.10
C ASP A 214 9.39 18.87 -5.77
N VAL A 215 10.27 19.46 -4.96
CA VAL A 215 9.89 20.13 -3.71
C VAL A 215 9.00 21.33 -4.00
N LEU A 216 9.34 22.16 -4.99
CA LEU A 216 8.52 23.29 -5.41
C LEU A 216 7.15 22.82 -5.92
N LEU A 217 7.11 21.75 -6.71
CA LEU A 217 5.86 21.15 -7.17
C LEU A 217 5.03 20.56 -6.01
N PHE A 218 5.67 19.95 -5.02
CA PHE A 218 5.00 19.43 -3.83
C PHE A 218 4.38 20.58 -3.01
N VAL A 219 5.13 21.67 -2.79
CA VAL A 219 4.64 22.89 -2.13
C VAL A 219 3.51 23.52 -2.95
N ALA A 220 3.67 23.67 -4.27
CA ALA A 220 2.61 24.16 -5.15
C ALA A 220 1.37 23.27 -5.04
N THR A 221 1.54 21.94 -4.94
CA THR A 221 0.43 20.98 -4.74
C THR A 221 -0.29 21.23 -3.43
N ILE A 222 0.42 21.57 -2.36
CA ILE A 222 -0.24 21.98 -1.11
C ILE A 222 -1.00 23.29 -1.33
N LEU A 223 -0.41 24.28 -1.98
CA LEU A 223 -0.99 25.64 -2.06
C LEU A 223 -2.15 25.76 -3.05
N PHE A 224 -1.93 25.43 -4.33
CA PHE A 224 -2.86 25.72 -5.43
C PHE A 224 -2.85 24.72 -6.61
N LEU A 225 -1.84 23.88 -6.75
CA LEU A 225 -1.69 22.96 -7.88
C LEU A 225 -2.57 21.71 -7.69
N ASN A 226 -3.84 21.83 -8.04
CA ASN A 226 -4.81 20.73 -8.07
C ASN A 226 -4.80 20.01 -9.43
N ASP A 227 -5.06 18.71 -9.39
CA ASP A 227 -5.38 17.92 -10.57
C ASP A 227 -6.70 18.39 -11.20
N MET A 228 -6.85 18.10 -12.49
CA MET A 228 -8.09 18.39 -13.20
C MET A 228 -9.23 17.54 -12.60
N LYS A 229 -10.46 18.07 -12.61
CA LYS A 229 -11.64 17.26 -12.25
C LYS A 229 -11.82 16.18 -13.32
N THR A 230 -11.55 14.93 -12.95
CA THR A 230 -11.79 13.74 -13.77
C THR A 230 -12.95 12.93 -13.18
N PRO A 231 -13.61 12.05 -13.97
CA PRO A 231 -14.66 11.17 -13.47
C PRO A 231 -14.26 10.29 -12.27
N ILE A 232 -12.96 10.12 -12.03
CA ILE A 232 -12.45 9.33 -10.91
C ILE A 232 -11.86 10.18 -9.78
N LYS A 233 -11.88 11.52 -9.88
CA LYS A 233 -11.35 12.41 -8.84
C LYS A 233 -12.37 12.58 -7.71
N GLY A 234 -11.98 12.23 -6.48
CA GLY A 234 -12.84 12.33 -5.30
C GLY A 234 -13.18 13.76 -4.91
N ALA A 235 -14.41 13.97 -4.43
CA ALA A 235 -14.88 15.22 -3.85
C ALA A 235 -14.35 15.41 -2.40
N PRO A 236 -14.37 16.65 -1.85
CA PRO A 236 -13.98 16.85 -0.45
C PRO A 236 -14.80 15.97 0.50
N GLY A 237 -14.14 15.20 1.37
CA GLY A 237 -14.81 14.25 2.26
C GLY A 237 -14.86 12.81 1.75
N VAL A 238 -14.33 12.54 0.54
CA VAL A 238 -14.20 11.19 -0.01
C VAL A 238 -13.48 10.22 0.94
N GLU A 239 -12.61 10.70 1.83
CA GLU A 239 -11.95 9.87 2.84
C GLU A 239 -12.92 9.27 3.88
N LEU A 240 -14.10 9.85 4.07
CA LEU A 240 -15.12 9.41 5.04
C LEU A 240 -16.16 8.49 4.41
N ASN A 241 -16.18 8.40 3.08
CA ASN A 241 -17.14 7.58 2.37
C ASN A 241 -16.81 6.09 2.51
N VAL A 242 -17.86 5.28 2.47
CA VAL A 242 -17.76 3.82 2.40
C VAL A 242 -16.98 3.42 1.15
N LYS A 243 -16.09 2.44 1.29
CA LYS A 243 -15.29 1.92 0.18
C LYS A 243 -15.74 0.54 -0.25
N LYS A 244 -15.66 0.28 -1.54
CA LYS A 244 -15.78 -1.06 -2.12
C LYS A 244 -14.39 -1.56 -2.47
N PHE A 245 -14.16 -2.85 -2.21
CA PHE A 245 -12.87 -3.49 -2.41
C PHE A 245 -13.03 -4.59 -3.43
N VAL A 246 -12.24 -4.55 -4.49
CA VAL A 246 -12.22 -5.60 -5.52
C VAL A 246 -10.78 -5.98 -5.78
N HIS A 247 -10.55 -7.21 -6.26
CA HIS A 247 -9.22 -7.65 -6.62
C HIS A 247 -9.22 -8.49 -7.88
N ARG A 248 -8.08 -8.51 -8.57
CA ARG A 248 -7.78 -9.41 -9.68
C ARG A 248 -6.38 -9.96 -9.52
N THR A 249 -6.21 -11.22 -9.85
CA THR A 249 -4.90 -11.87 -9.81
C THR A 249 -4.43 -12.14 -11.23
N VAL A 250 -3.22 -11.69 -11.53
CA VAL A 250 -2.58 -11.84 -12.85
C VAL A 250 -1.28 -12.63 -12.75
N SER A 251 -0.82 -13.15 -13.88
CA SER A 251 0.45 -13.88 -14.00
C SER A 251 1.64 -12.97 -13.69
N MET A 252 2.46 -13.35 -12.71
CA MET A 252 3.72 -12.66 -12.45
C MET A 252 4.73 -12.90 -13.57
N ASP A 253 4.60 -14.01 -14.31
CA ASP A 253 5.50 -14.35 -15.40
C ASP A 253 5.23 -13.47 -16.63
N ASP A 254 3.98 -13.09 -16.89
CA ASP A 254 3.62 -12.12 -17.93
C ASP A 254 4.25 -10.75 -17.63
N ILE A 255 4.21 -10.33 -16.35
CA ILE A 255 4.87 -9.09 -15.90
C ILE A 255 6.39 -9.20 -16.09
N LYS A 256 7.01 -10.31 -15.71
CA LYS A 256 8.46 -10.54 -15.88
C LYS A 256 8.84 -10.59 -17.37
N LEU A 257 7.99 -11.12 -18.23
CA LEU A 257 8.21 -11.16 -19.67
C LEU A 257 8.30 -9.74 -20.23
N VAL A 258 7.30 -8.90 -19.96
CA VAL A 258 7.30 -7.49 -20.37
C VAL A 258 8.53 -6.77 -19.79
N LYS A 259 8.81 -7.00 -18.49
CA LYS A 259 9.96 -6.43 -17.80
C LYS A 259 11.27 -6.72 -18.56
N ASN A 260 11.49 -7.99 -18.91
CA ASN A 260 12.72 -8.43 -19.57
C ASN A 260 12.79 -7.94 -21.02
N ALA A 261 11.69 -8.07 -21.79
CA ALA A 261 11.62 -7.63 -23.19
C ALA A 261 11.85 -6.11 -23.34
N MET A 262 11.44 -5.32 -22.35
CA MET A 262 11.56 -3.86 -22.35
C MET A 262 12.74 -3.32 -21.52
N ASN A 263 13.55 -4.19 -20.92
CA ASN A 263 14.64 -3.83 -20.01
C ASN A 263 14.21 -2.83 -18.91
N THR A 264 13.11 -3.15 -18.23
CA THR A 264 12.49 -2.32 -17.19
C THR A 264 12.45 -3.03 -15.84
N THR A 265 11.74 -2.48 -14.86
CA THR A 265 11.46 -3.11 -13.57
C THR A 265 9.99 -3.49 -13.45
N VAL A 266 9.66 -4.39 -12.52
CA VAL A 266 8.27 -4.78 -12.22
C VAL A 266 7.41 -3.55 -11.91
N ASN A 267 7.94 -2.58 -11.17
CA ASN A 267 7.24 -1.33 -10.83
C ASN A 267 6.91 -0.50 -12.08
N ASP A 268 7.80 -0.46 -13.07
CA ASP A 268 7.56 0.26 -14.32
C ASP A 268 6.42 -0.39 -15.12
N VAL A 269 6.37 -1.73 -15.14
CA VAL A 269 5.31 -2.49 -15.81
C VAL A 269 3.96 -2.28 -15.12
N VAL A 270 3.88 -2.44 -13.79
CA VAL A 270 2.60 -2.31 -13.06
C VAL A 270 2.04 -0.87 -13.13
N VAL A 271 2.91 0.14 -13.09
CA VAL A 271 2.49 1.54 -13.30
C VAL A 271 2.02 1.75 -14.74
N GLY A 272 2.73 1.19 -15.73
CA GLY A 272 2.34 1.24 -17.14
C GLY A 272 0.96 0.64 -17.40
N ILE A 273 0.71 -0.60 -16.96
CA ILE A 273 -0.60 -1.25 -17.15
C ILE A 273 -1.72 -0.52 -16.37
N THR A 274 -1.40 0.12 -15.24
CA THR A 274 -2.37 0.95 -14.52
C THR A 274 -2.75 2.19 -15.32
N GLN A 275 -1.77 2.88 -15.93
CA GLN A 275 -2.04 4.01 -16.83
C GLN A 275 -2.86 3.59 -18.04
N ALA A 276 -2.57 2.42 -18.62
CA ALA A 276 -3.31 1.86 -19.74
C ALA A 276 -4.77 1.55 -19.37
N GLY A 277 -4.99 0.80 -18.27
CA GLY A 277 -6.32 0.46 -17.79
C GLY A 277 -7.14 1.70 -17.43
N LEU A 278 -6.54 2.68 -16.74
CA LEU A 278 -7.20 3.95 -16.43
C LEU A 278 -7.54 4.76 -17.69
N SER A 279 -6.68 4.74 -18.71
CA SER A 279 -6.96 5.43 -19.97
C SER A 279 -8.16 4.80 -20.66
N ARG A 280 -8.26 3.47 -20.70
CA ARG A 280 -9.42 2.76 -21.26
C ARG A 280 -10.71 3.07 -20.49
N TYR A 281 -10.65 2.95 -19.16
CA TYR A 281 -11.78 3.22 -18.29
C TYR A 281 -12.27 4.67 -18.43
N LEU A 282 -11.36 5.66 -18.34
CA LEU A 282 -11.70 7.07 -18.49
C LEU A 282 -12.22 7.39 -19.89
N ASN A 283 -11.70 6.77 -20.94
CA ASN A 283 -12.22 6.95 -22.29
C ASN A 283 -13.70 6.57 -22.40
N ARG A 284 -14.12 5.49 -21.73
CA ARG A 284 -15.52 5.08 -21.68
C ARG A 284 -16.36 6.01 -20.82
N ARG A 285 -15.87 6.42 -19.64
CA ARG A 285 -16.61 7.34 -18.76
C ARG A 285 -16.84 8.71 -19.40
N TYR A 286 -15.84 9.28 -20.08
CA TYR A 286 -16.01 10.54 -20.81
C TYR A 286 -16.97 10.40 -22.01
N SER A 287 -17.00 9.25 -22.68
CA SER A 287 -17.99 8.99 -23.75
C SER A 287 -19.42 9.01 -23.22
N GLY A 288 -19.66 8.36 -22.06
CA GLY A 288 -20.98 8.34 -21.43
C GLY A 288 -21.45 9.71 -20.92
N GLU A 289 -20.53 10.59 -20.52
CA GLU A 289 -20.85 11.99 -20.19
C GLU A 289 -21.20 12.80 -21.44
N GLU A 290 -20.45 12.65 -22.53
CA GLU A 290 -20.70 13.36 -23.80
C GLU A 290 -22.05 12.99 -24.44
N GLN A 291 -22.47 11.72 -24.34
CA GLN A 291 -23.81 11.27 -24.78
C GLN A 291 -24.94 11.93 -23.98
N LYS A 292 -24.74 12.20 -22.69
CA LYS A 292 -25.73 12.91 -21.85
C LYS A 292 -25.83 14.40 -22.20
N ASP A 293 -24.71 15.00 -22.61
CA ASP A 293 -24.63 16.41 -23.00
C ASP A 293 -24.94 16.66 -24.49
N GLY A 294 -25.34 15.62 -25.24
CA GLY A 294 -25.73 15.73 -26.66
C GLY A 294 -24.58 16.05 -27.62
N ARG A 295 -23.32 15.87 -27.20
CA ARG A 295 -22.12 16.14 -28.02
C ARG A 295 -21.54 14.82 -28.49
N VAL A 296 -21.61 14.50 -29.78
CA VAL A 296 -20.94 13.33 -30.36
C VAL A 296 -19.64 13.78 -31.03
N LYS A 297 -18.49 13.40 -30.47
CA LYS A 297 -17.19 13.54 -31.17
C LYS A 297 -16.90 12.31 -32.02
N GLN A 298 -16.41 12.53 -33.23
CA GLN A 298 -15.88 11.49 -34.15
C GLN A 298 -14.44 11.06 -33.81
N SER A 299 -13.93 11.36 -32.62
CA SER A 299 -12.54 11.06 -32.21
C SER A 299 -12.44 9.70 -31.54
N ASN A 300 -11.42 8.90 -31.88
CA ASN A 300 -11.13 7.62 -31.21
C ASN A 300 -10.83 7.78 -29.70
N SER A 301 -10.48 8.98 -29.24
CA SER A 301 -10.27 9.31 -27.83
C SER A 301 -11.25 10.39 -27.36
N ASN A 302 -12.05 10.05 -26.37
CA ASN A 302 -12.97 10.95 -25.65
C ASN A 302 -12.27 11.67 -24.49
N ILE A 303 -11.05 11.26 -24.14
CA ILE A 303 -10.26 11.85 -23.06
C ILE A 303 -9.82 13.28 -23.45
N PRO A 304 -10.09 14.30 -22.62
CA PRO A 304 -9.57 15.65 -22.83
C PRO A 304 -8.04 15.69 -23.03
N LYS A 305 -7.56 16.58 -23.91
CA LYS A 305 -6.11 16.80 -24.08
C LYS A 305 -5.55 17.55 -22.87
N GLY A 306 -4.34 17.18 -22.44
CA GLY A 306 -3.62 17.90 -21.38
C GLY A 306 -4.15 17.68 -19.96
N ILE A 307 -4.80 16.55 -19.68
CA ILE A 307 -5.25 16.21 -18.32
C ILE A 307 -4.04 16.16 -17.38
N ARG A 308 -4.09 16.98 -16.32
CA ARG A 308 -3.19 16.82 -15.18
C ARG A 308 -3.74 15.71 -14.30
N PHE A 309 -3.06 14.57 -14.36
CA PHE A 309 -3.33 13.42 -13.53
C PHE A 309 -2.06 13.03 -12.79
N ARG A 310 -2.09 13.06 -11.46
CA ARG A 310 -0.97 12.64 -10.61
C ARG A 310 -1.43 11.56 -9.65
N THR A 311 -0.52 10.62 -9.37
CA THR A 311 -0.69 9.60 -8.33
C THR A 311 0.30 9.81 -7.20
N ALA A 312 -0.10 9.50 -5.97
CA ALA A 312 0.85 9.26 -4.90
C ALA A 312 1.41 7.85 -5.03
N ILE A 313 2.73 7.73 -4.92
CA ILE A 313 3.41 6.45 -4.70
C ILE A 313 3.88 6.44 -3.25
N LEU A 314 3.43 5.44 -2.50
CA LEU A 314 3.85 5.23 -1.12
C LEU A 314 5.07 4.33 -1.12
N VAL A 315 6.19 4.86 -0.62
CA VAL A 315 7.48 4.14 -0.59
C VAL A 315 7.91 3.86 0.85
N ASN A 316 8.42 2.65 1.09
CA ASN A 316 9.08 2.34 2.35
C ASN A 316 10.45 3.05 2.39
N LEU A 317 10.67 3.90 3.39
CA LEU A 317 11.93 4.65 3.55
C LEU A 317 13.03 3.82 4.25
N ARG A 318 12.71 2.59 4.71
CA ARG A 318 13.72 1.68 5.26
C ARG A 318 14.67 1.21 4.16
N LYS A 319 15.96 1.14 4.50
CA LYS A 319 16.99 0.47 3.70
C LYS A 319 16.90 -1.06 3.94
N SER A 320 15.76 -1.70 3.66
CA SER A 320 15.61 -3.15 3.84
C SER A 320 16.09 -3.90 2.60
N ALA A 321 17.02 -4.83 2.80
CA ALA A 321 17.60 -5.72 1.80
C ALA A 321 16.87 -7.06 1.68
N GLY A 322 16.07 -7.53 2.66
CA GLY A 322 15.32 -8.79 2.55
C GLY A 322 14.61 -9.27 3.83
N ILE A 323 14.32 -10.58 3.91
CA ILE A 323 13.61 -11.22 5.04
C ILE A 323 14.36 -11.10 6.36
N GLN A 324 15.70 -11.20 6.34
CA GLN A 324 16.50 -11.13 7.57
C GLN A 324 16.23 -9.80 8.28
N ASP A 325 16.18 -8.70 7.52
CA ASP A 325 15.82 -7.39 8.04
C ASP A 325 14.38 -7.32 8.57
N MET A 326 13.46 -8.12 8.03
CA MET A 326 12.06 -8.22 8.45
C MET A 326 11.88 -9.07 9.72
N ALA A 327 12.60 -10.18 9.84
CA ALA A 327 12.65 -10.98 11.07
C ALA A 327 13.34 -10.20 12.19
N ASP A 328 14.43 -9.50 11.86
CA ASP A 328 15.15 -8.63 12.79
C ASP A 328 14.27 -7.48 13.28
N MET A 329 13.28 -6.97 12.52
CA MET A 329 12.33 -5.97 13.02
C MET A 329 11.51 -6.44 14.23
N MET A 330 11.31 -7.76 14.36
CA MET A 330 10.57 -8.38 15.45
C MET A 330 11.48 -8.69 16.66
N ALA A 331 12.80 -8.65 16.48
CA ALA A 331 13.78 -8.95 17.52
C ALA A 331 14.01 -7.75 18.47
N LYS A 332 14.05 -8.03 19.78
CA LYS A 332 14.36 -7.00 20.80
C LYS A 332 15.77 -6.46 20.58
N GLY A 333 15.91 -5.13 20.53
CA GLY A 333 17.20 -4.45 20.37
C GLY A 333 17.70 -4.29 18.93
N SER A 334 16.88 -4.65 17.94
CA SER A 334 17.22 -4.49 16.53
C SER A 334 17.43 -3.03 16.11
N LYS A 335 18.35 -2.82 15.16
CA LYS A 335 18.59 -1.52 14.53
C LYS A 335 17.42 -1.11 13.62
N ILE A 336 16.62 -2.06 13.14
CA ILE A 336 15.50 -1.82 12.21
C ILE A 336 14.20 -1.72 13.02
N ARG A 337 13.55 -0.57 12.94
CA ARG A 337 12.38 -0.26 13.78
C ARG A 337 11.06 -0.71 13.12
N TRP A 338 10.27 -1.46 13.89
CA TRP A 338 8.85 -1.69 13.65
C TRP A 338 8.06 -0.36 13.62
N GLY A 339 7.04 -0.25 12.76
CA GLY A 339 6.09 0.87 12.75
C GLY A 339 5.93 1.53 11.38
N ASN A 340 5.57 2.81 11.34
CA ASN A 340 5.41 3.52 10.06
C ASN A 340 6.68 4.26 9.66
N VAL A 341 7.25 3.87 8.51
CA VAL A 341 8.42 4.49 7.88
C VAL A 341 8.11 4.62 6.38
N ILE A 342 7.15 5.49 6.07
CA ILE A 342 6.62 5.70 4.71
C ILE A 342 6.95 7.11 4.21
N GLY A 343 7.24 7.21 2.92
CA GLY A 343 7.39 8.46 2.19
C GLY A 343 6.36 8.56 1.06
N TYR A 344 6.04 9.78 0.66
CA TYR A 344 5.14 10.06 -0.45
C TYR A 344 5.94 10.63 -1.61
N MET A 345 5.61 10.19 -2.82
CA MET A 345 6.18 10.68 -4.07
C MET A 345 5.05 10.92 -5.05
N PHE A 346 5.00 12.09 -5.68
CA PHE A 346 3.93 12.40 -6.64
C PHE A 346 4.39 12.17 -8.07
N LEU A 347 3.84 11.14 -8.73
CA LEU A 347 4.18 10.76 -10.08
C LEU A 347 3.10 11.26 -11.06
N PRO A 348 3.46 11.97 -12.16
CA PRO A 348 2.51 12.28 -13.21
C PRO A 348 2.15 11.00 -13.99
N PHE A 349 0.86 10.81 -14.24
CA PHE A 349 0.34 9.74 -15.09
C PHE A 349 -0.01 10.30 -16.46
N SER A 350 0.48 9.61 -17.50
CA SER A 350 0.03 9.88 -18.86
C SER A 350 -1.26 9.11 -19.10
N ILE A 351 -2.38 9.82 -19.03
CA ILE A 351 -3.73 9.31 -19.32
C ILE A 351 -4.10 9.71 -20.74
N ALA A 352 -3.99 8.76 -21.66
CA ALA A 352 -4.33 8.87 -23.06
C ALA A 352 -4.31 7.48 -23.68
N LEU A 353 -5.19 7.20 -24.64
CA LEU A 353 -5.06 6.01 -25.48
C LEU A 353 -3.74 6.08 -26.27
N GLN A 354 -3.04 4.95 -26.38
CA GLN A 354 -1.80 4.81 -27.15
C GLN A 354 -2.01 3.81 -28.27
N ASP A 355 -1.41 4.08 -29.43
CA ASP A 355 -1.43 3.14 -30.55
C ASP A 355 -0.49 1.94 -30.28
N ASP A 356 0.69 2.19 -29.69
CA ASP A 356 1.58 1.14 -29.20
C ASP A 356 1.30 0.85 -27.70
N PRO A 357 0.87 -0.36 -27.33
CA PRO A 357 0.71 -0.74 -25.92
C PRO A 357 1.99 -0.55 -25.08
N LEU A 358 3.17 -0.74 -25.67
CA LEU A 358 4.46 -0.61 -24.99
C LEU A 358 4.77 0.84 -24.59
N ASP A 359 4.10 1.84 -25.18
CA ASP A 359 4.28 3.24 -24.81
C ASP A 359 3.90 3.52 -23.37
N TYR A 360 2.90 2.80 -22.82
CA TYR A 360 2.54 2.95 -21.41
C TYR A 360 3.69 2.60 -20.48
N VAL A 361 4.39 1.49 -20.75
CA VAL A 361 5.55 1.05 -19.96
C VAL A 361 6.74 2.00 -20.16
N ARG A 362 6.96 2.48 -21.39
CA ARG A 362 8.01 3.49 -21.67
C ARG A 362 7.79 4.78 -20.90
N LYS A 363 6.57 5.31 -20.90
CA LYS A 363 6.20 6.55 -20.17
C LYS A 363 6.25 6.37 -18.65
N ALA A 364 5.81 5.22 -18.16
CA ALA A 364 5.92 4.87 -16.74
C ALA A 364 7.39 4.84 -16.30
N LYS A 365 8.25 4.14 -17.04
CA LYS A 365 9.70 4.09 -16.79
C LYS A 365 10.33 5.47 -16.80
N ALA A 366 10.06 6.29 -17.83
CA ALA A 366 10.62 7.63 -17.93
C ALA A 366 10.24 8.51 -16.73
N SER A 367 8.98 8.42 -16.30
CA SER A 367 8.47 9.19 -15.15
C SER A 367 9.08 8.70 -13.83
N ILE A 368 9.16 7.38 -13.63
CA ILE A 368 9.75 6.76 -12.42
C ILE A 368 11.25 7.04 -12.35
N ASP A 369 11.99 6.88 -13.44
CA ASP A 369 13.43 7.14 -13.47
C ASP A 369 13.76 8.62 -13.25
N GLY A 370 12.92 9.53 -13.76
CA GLY A 370 13.00 10.95 -13.42
C GLY A 370 12.88 11.19 -11.91
N LYS A 371 11.92 10.53 -11.25
CA LYS A 371 11.71 10.62 -9.81
C LYS A 371 12.76 9.90 -8.95
N LYS A 372 13.40 8.84 -9.46
CA LYS A 372 14.55 8.20 -8.76
C LYS A 372 15.74 9.13 -8.67
N LEU A 373 15.87 10.09 -9.60
CA LEU A 373 16.88 11.16 -9.57
C LEU A 373 16.42 12.37 -8.76
N SER A 374 15.63 12.14 -7.71
CA SER A 374 15.13 13.15 -6.79
C SER A 374 15.12 12.60 -5.37
N LEU A 375 15.45 13.44 -4.39
CA LEU A 375 15.34 13.12 -2.98
C LEU A 375 14.00 13.56 -2.37
N GLU A 376 12.97 13.81 -3.20
CA GLU A 376 11.63 14.26 -2.80
C GLU A 376 11.07 13.50 -1.58
N PRO A 377 11.05 12.15 -1.52
CA PRO A 377 10.45 11.44 -0.39
C PRO A 377 11.21 11.65 0.93
N ILE A 378 12.54 11.82 0.86
CA ILE A 378 13.38 12.06 2.02
C ILE A 378 13.20 13.50 2.51
N PHE A 379 13.24 14.46 1.58
CA PHE A 379 13.10 15.87 1.89
C PHE A 379 11.71 16.19 2.45
N THR A 380 10.65 15.71 1.80
CA THR A 380 9.26 15.91 2.27
C THR A 380 9.04 15.30 3.65
N ASN A 381 9.60 14.12 3.93
CA ASN A 381 9.54 13.51 5.26
C ASN A 381 10.30 14.33 6.32
N MET A 382 11.46 14.91 5.97
CA MET A 382 12.21 15.80 6.87
C MET A 382 11.43 17.08 7.18
N CYS A 383 10.89 17.75 6.16
CA CYS A 383 10.07 18.95 6.32
C CYS A 383 8.80 18.68 7.13
N LEU A 384 8.15 17.55 6.88
CA LEU A 384 7.00 17.12 7.67
C LEU A 384 7.40 16.92 9.14
N GLY A 385 8.55 16.29 9.40
CA GLY A 385 9.08 16.12 10.75
C GLY A 385 9.33 17.46 11.46
N LEU A 386 9.80 18.47 10.73
CA LEU A 386 9.97 19.83 11.25
C LEU A 386 8.61 20.46 11.58
N VAL A 387 7.67 20.47 10.62
CA VAL A 387 6.30 20.99 10.81
C VAL A 387 5.62 20.33 12.00
N PHE A 388 5.80 19.02 12.14
CA PHE A 388 5.26 18.25 13.24
C PHE A 388 5.79 18.72 14.60
N ARG A 389 7.10 19.02 14.69
CA ARG A 389 7.75 19.49 15.93
C ARG A 389 7.39 20.94 16.25
N THR A 390 7.24 21.81 15.24
CA THR A 390 7.00 23.25 15.43
C THR A 390 5.52 23.59 15.56
N PHE A 391 4.66 23.05 14.69
CA PHE A 391 3.24 23.40 14.59
C PHE A 391 2.30 22.30 15.09
N GLY A 392 2.83 21.12 15.40
CA GLY A 392 2.09 20.00 15.96
C GLY A 392 1.37 19.10 14.94
N THR A 393 0.76 18.04 15.45
CA THR A 393 0.16 16.94 14.67
C THR A 393 -0.98 17.39 13.77
N LYS A 394 -1.85 18.29 14.25
CA LYS A 394 -3.05 18.75 13.52
C LYS A 394 -2.68 19.51 12.25
N VAL A 395 -1.67 20.38 12.33
CA VAL A 395 -1.19 21.16 11.17
C VAL A 395 -0.51 20.24 10.17
N ALA A 396 0.36 19.33 10.63
CA ALA A 396 0.99 18.33 9.78
C ALA A 396 -0.03 17.45 9.03
N ALA A 397 -1.09 17.00 9.73
CA ALA A 397 -2.19 16.24 9.13
C ALA A 397 -2.96 17.04 8.09
N ALA A 398 -3.28 18.30 8.37
CA ALA A 398 -3.96 19.17 7.42
C ALA A 398 -3.14 19.39 6.14
N ILE A 399 -1.82 19.57 6.25
CA ILE A 399 -0.90 19.73 5.11
C ILE A 399 -0.85 18.47 4.26
N ILE A 400 -0.63 17.29 4.86
CA ILE A 400 -0.57 16.03 4.11
C ILE A 400 -1.91 15.74 3.45
N ARG A 401 -3.02 15.87 4.19
CA ARG A 401 -4.36 15.65 3.66
C ARG A 401 -4.61 16.57 2.46
N ARG A 402 -4.20 17.84 2.53
CA ARG A 402 -4.34 18.79 1.42
C ARG A 402 -3.50 18.39 0.21
N ALA A 403 -2.24 17.99 0.41
CA ALA A 403 -1.38 17.51 -0.67
C ALA A 403 -1.97 16.29 -1.40
N LEU A 404 -2.41 15.29 -0.63
CA LEU A 404 -3.01 14.06 -1.15
C LEU A 404 -4.39 14.29 -1.78
N PHE A 405 -5.19 15.21 -1.22
CA PHE A 405 -6.47 15.57 -1.81
C PHE A 405 -6.31 16.28 -3.18
N ASN A 406 -5.21 16.99 -3.40
CA ASN A 406 -4.96 17.72 -4.65
C ASN A 406 -4.44 16.83 -5.80
N ILE A 407 -4.16 15.55 -5.54
CA ILE A 407 -3.81 14.53 -6.56
C ILE A 407 -4.96 13.52 -6.75
N THR A 408 -4.98 12.77 -7.84
CA THR A 408 -6.18 12.00 -8.23
C THR A 408 -6.31 10.66 -7.51
N MET A 409 -5.22 9.93 -7.36
CA MET A 409 -5.22 8.58 -6.80
C MET A 409 -3.93 8.25 -6.04
N ALA A 410 -3.87 7.06 -5.46
CA ALA A 410 -2.65 6.51 -4.89
C ALA A 410 -2.37 5.09 -5.39
N ILE A 411 -1.09 4.75 -5.46
CA ILE A 411 -0.59 3.41 -5.75
C ILE A 411 0.43 3.01 -4.67
N SER A 412 0.34 1.76 -4.22
CA SER A 412 1.40 1.15 -3.43
C SER A 412 1.61 -0.30 -3.86
N GLY A 413 2.75 -0.86 -3.50
CA GLY A 413 3.03 -2.25 -3.75
C GLY A 413 3.97 -2.82 -2.70
N VAL A 414 3.70 -4.06 -2.28
CA VAL A 414 4.54 -4.78 -1.32
C VAL A 414 4.90 -6.14 -1.90
N ILE A 415 6.18 -6.50 -1.72
CA ILE A 415 6.69 -7.80 -2.13
C ILE A 415 6.27 -8.82 -1.09
N GLY A 416 5.58 -9.87 -1.51
CA GLY A 416 5.21 -10.99 -0.65
C GLY A 416 6.07 -12.23 -0.82
N PRO A 417 5.66 -13.34 -0.17
CA PRO A 417 6.36 -14.61 -0.19
C PRO A 417 6.55 -15.20 -1.59
N GLN A 418 7.67 -15.90 -1.81
CA GLN A 418 7.94 -16.61 -3.07
C GLN A 418 7.43 -18.06 -3.08
N GLU A 419 7.25 -18.65 -1.90
CA GLU A 419 6.70 -20.00 -1.75
C GLU A 419 5.23 -19.98 -1.33
N GLU A 420 4.55 -21.11 -1.52
CA GLU A 420 3.25 -21.32 -0.90
C GLU A 420 3.38 -21.31 0.62
N ILE A 421 2.44 -20.62 1.27
CA ILE A 421 2.43 -20.44 2.72
C ILE A 421 1.08 -20.83 3.28
N SER A 422 1.10 -21.29 4.52
CA SER A 422 -0.08 -21.63 5.29
C SER A 422 -0.19 -20.72 6.52
N PHE A 423 -1.38 -20.21 6.76
CA PHE A 423 -1.73 -19.44 7.95
C PHE A 423 -2.29 -20.40 8.99
N PHE A 424 -1.47 -20.76 9.98
CA PHE A 424 -1.80 -21.75 11.02
C PHE A 424 -2.39 -23.06 10.47
N GLY A 425 -1.75 -23.61 9.42
CA GLY A 425 -2.20 -24.85 8.77
C GLY A 425 -3.25 -24.67 7.68
N HIS A 426 -3.73 -23.45 7.42
CA HIS A 426 -4.64 -23.15 6.31
C HIS A 426 -3.86 -22.58 5.11
N PRO A 427 -3.67 -23.33 4.01
CA PRO A 427 -2.92 -22.85 2.86
C PRO A 427 -3.56 -21.61 2.24
N ILE A 428 -2.75 -20.58 1.96
CA ILE A 428 -3.22 -19.33 1.36
C ILE A 428 -3.31 -19.49 -0.16
N ALA A 429 -4.43 -19.05 -0.74
CA ALA A 429 -4.67 -19.01 -2.18
C ALA A 429 -4.23 -17.65 -2.78
N TYR A 430 -4.56 -16.56 -2.10
CA TYR A 430 -4.19 -15.20 -2.51
C TYR A 430 -4.13 -14.23 -1.32
N LEU A 431 -3.44 -13.11 -1.53
CA LEU A 431 -3.39 -11.96 -0.62
C LEU A 431 -3.79 -10.70 -1.41
N ALA A 432 -4.77 -9.95 -0.89
CA ALA A 432 -5.31 -8.75 -1.50
C ALA A 432 -5.38 -7.59 -0.47
N PRO A 433 -4.24 -6.98 -0.09
CA PRO A 433 -4.20 -5.87 0.83
C PRO A 433 -4.50 -4.53 0.14
N THR A 434 -5.22 -3.64 0.83
CA THR A 434 -5.41 -2.25 0.43
C THR A 434 -5.78 -1.39 1.65
N ILE A 435 -6.15 -0.12 1.43
CA ILE A 435 -6.45 0.83 2.51
C ILE A 435 -7.77 1.57 2.27
N TYR A 436 -8.36 2.11 3.33
CA TYR A 436 -9.43 3.12 3.27
C TYR A 436 -9.20 4.23 4.30
N GLY A 437 -10.00 5.29 4.23
CA GLY A 437 -9.77 6.51 5.02
C GLY A 437 -8.77 7.49 4.39
N PHE A 438 -8.38 7.22 3.14
CA PHE A 438 -7.43 8.01 2.36
C PHE A 438 -8.18 9.06 1.52
N PRO A 439 -7.65 10.30 1.32
CA PRO A 439 -8.34 11.38 0.62
C PRO A 439 -8.35 11.25 -0.92
N ASN A 440 -8.45 10.01 -1.41
CA ASN A 440 -8.61 9.68 -2.82
C ASN A 440 -9.75 8.67 -2.96
N SER A 441 -10.49 8.78 -4.05
CA SER A 441 -11.56 7.86 -4.46
C SER A 441 -11.05 6.54 -5.01
N LEU A 442 -9.78 6.46 -5.41
CA LEU A 442 -9.13 5.27 -5.92
C LEU A 442 -7.77 5.07 -5.27
N VAL A 443 -7.56 3.88 -4.73
CA VAL A 443 -6.24 3.40 -4.33
C VAL A 443 -6.01 2.02 -4.96
N VAL A 444 -4.88 1.87 -5.66
CA VAL A 444 -4.46 0.60 -6.28
C VAL A 444 -3.29 0.02 -5.49
N HIS A 445 -3.42 -1.23 -5.06
CA HIS A 445 -2.35 -1.95 -4.39
C HIS A 445 -1.91 -3.16 -5.21
N PHE A 446 -0.60 -3.37 -5.28
CA PHE A 446 0.02 -4.54 -5.91
C PHE A 446 0.66 -5.42 -4.85
N GLN A 447 0.26 -6.70 -4.80
CA GLN A 447 0.81 -7.68 -3.86
C GLN A 447 1.29 -8.90 -4.63
N SER A 448 2.60 -9.17 -4.60
CA SER A 448 3.13 -10.40 -5.18
C SER A 448 2.94 -11.57 -4.21
N TYR A 449 2.60 -12.74 -4.72
CA TYR A 449 2.52 -13.97 -3.96
C TYR A 449 2.82 -15.16 -4.88
N VAL A 450 3.86 -15.93 -4.58
CA VAL A 450 4.33 -17.04 -5.44
C VAL A 450 4.62 -16.54 -6.87
N ASN A 451 3.93 -17.08 -7.87
CA ASN A 451 4.01 -16.69 -9.29
C ASN A 451 2.84 -15.80 -9.71
N LYS A 452 2.16 -15.16 -8.75
CA LYS A 452 0.98 -14.32 -8.98
C LYS A 452 1.21 -12.89 -8.51
N MET A 453 0.54 -11.95 -9.17
CA MET A 453 0.42 -10.56 -8.74
C MET A 453 -1.05 -10.25 -8.52
N THR A 454 -1.43 -9.90 -7.28
CA THR A 454 -2.78 -9.46 -6.97
C THR A 454 -2.86 -7.94 -7.04
N ILE A 455 -3.78 -7.45 -7.85
CA ILE A 455 -4.16 -6.05 -8.02
C ILE A 455 -5.40 -5.82 -7.16
N SER A 456 -5.29 -5.03 -6.10
CA SER A 456 -6.38 -4.74 -5.17
C SER A 456 -6.80 -3.28 -5.30
N LEU A 457 -8.08 -3.04 -5.55
CA LEU A 457 -8.65 -1.70 -5.64
C LEU A 457 -9.45 -1.38 -4.38
N SER A 458 -9.25 -0.20 -3.83
CA SER A 458 -10.16 0.45 -2.89
C SER A 458 -10.79 1.63 -3.60
N VAL A 459 -12.11 1.57 -3.79
CA VAL A 459 -12.84 2.59 -4.55
C VAL A 459 -13.95 3.23 -3.73
N ASP A 460 -14.26 4.48 -4.04
CA ASP A 460 -15.54 5.08 -3.69
C ASP A 460 -16.60 4.67 -4.74
N PRO A 461 -17.62 3.88 -4.39
CA PRO A 461 -18.61 3.41 -5.35
C PRO A 461 -19.51 4.53 -5.90
N SER A 462 -19.58 5.70 -5.25
CA SER A 462 -20.31 6.86 -5.78
C SER A 462 -19.55 7.58 -6.90
N VAL A 463 -18.23 7.38 -6.97
CA VAL A 463 -17.34 7.98 -7.98
C VAL A 463 -16.97 6.94 -9.06
N ILE A 464 -16.70 5.70 -8.64
CA ILE A 464 -16.33 4.57 -9.49
C ILE A 464 -17.36 3.45 -9.25
N PRO A 465 -18.52 3.48 -9.93
CA PRO A 465 -19.62 2.54 -9.72
C PRO A 465 -19.32 1.14 -10.27
N ASP A 466 -18.37 1.03 -11.18
CA ASP A 466 -17.98 -0.15 -11.95
C ASP A 466 -16.52 -0.58 -11.68
N PRO A 467 -16.13 -0.86 -10.42
CA PRO A 467 -14.74 -1.16 -10.07
C PRO A 467 -14.21 -2.46 -10.68
N HIS A 468 -15.09 -3.44 -10.92
CA HIS A 468 -14.74 -4.67 -11.62
C HIS A 468 -14.32 -4.41 -13.06
N GLU A 469 -14.95 -3.45 -13.73
CA GLU A 469 -14.61 -3.06 -15.10
C GLU A 469 -13.23 -2.39 -15.16
N LEU A 470 -12.92 -1.51 -14.19
CA LEU A 470 -11.58 -0.93 -14.04
C LEU A 470 -10.51 -2.01 -13.78
N CYS A 471 -10.81 -2.99 -12.92
CA CYS A 471 -9.94 -4.14 -12.69
C CYS A 471 -9.66 -4.93 -13.98
N ASN A 472 -10.72 -5.26 -14.72
CA ASN A 472 -10.63 -5.99 -15.99
C ASN A 472 -9.83 -5.20 -17.03
N ASP A 473 -9.97 -3.87 -17.08
CA ASP A 473 -9.17 -3.02 -17.97
C ASP A 473 -7.67 -3.05 -17.66
N ILE A 474 -7.29 -3.09 -16.39
CA ILE A 474 -5.88 -3.19 -15.99
C ILE A 474 -5.33 -4.57 -16.37
N GLU A 475 -6.09 -5.63 -16.13
CA GLU A 475 -5.74 -7.00 -16.54
C GLU A 475 -5.60 -7.11 -18.06
N GLU A 476 -6.57 -6.62 -18.81
CA GLU A 476 -6.55 -6.65 -20.28
C GLU A 476 -5.39 -5.84 -20.85
N SER A 477 -5.07 -4.71 -20.21
CA SER A 477 -3.89 -3.92 -20.58
C SER A 477 -2.59 -4.69 -20.40
N LEU A 478 -2.48 -5.57 -19.38
CA LEU A 478 -1.31 -6.44 -19.24
C LEU A 478 -1.22 -7.43 -20.41
N LYS A 479 -2.33 -8.03 -20.84
CA LYS A 479 -2.34 -8.96 -21.98
C LYS A 479 -1.87 -8.25 -23.26
N LEU A 480 -2.44 -7.08 -23.57
CA LEU A 480 -2.05 -6.29 -24.75
C LEU A 480 -0.57 -5.89 -24.73
N VAL A 481 -0.06 -5.44 -23.57
CA VAL A 481 1.35 -5.07 -23.41
C VAL A 481 2.27 -6.28 -23.53
N ARG A 482 1.87 -7.44 -22.97
CA ARG A 482 2.61 -8.70 -23.08
C ARG A 482 2.68 -9.17 -24.53
N ASP A 483 1.57 -9.15 -25.25
CA ASP A 483 1.51 -9.63 -26.63
C ASP A 483 2.35 -8.75 -27.55
N ALA A 484 2.30 -7.43 -27.35
CA ALA A 484 3.19 -6.49 -28.03
C ALA A 484 4.69 -6.72 -27.70
N ALA A 485 4.99 -7.04 -26.43
CA ALA A 485 6.36 -7.34 -26.01
C ALA A 485 6.88 -8.66 -26.62
N LEU A 486 6.03 -9.69 -26.70
CA LEU A 486 6.32 -10.97 -27.36
C LEU A 486 6.63 -10.77 -28.84
N ASN A 487 5.77 -10.06 -29.57
CA ASN A 487 5.98 -9.76 -30.99
C ASN A 487 7.31 -9.06 -31.23
N LYS A 488 7.68 -8.11 -30.36
CA LYS A 488 8.97 -7.42 -30.43
C LYS A 488 10.18 -8.35 -30.22
N VAL A 489 10.04 -9.38 -29.37
CA VAL A 489 11.10 -10.39 -29.16
C VAL A 489 11.20 -11.31 -30.37
N LEU A 490 10.06 -11.78 -30.91
CA LEU A 490 10.02 -12.66 -32.09
C LEU A 490 10.62 -11.98 -33.32
N VAL A 491 10.22 -10.74 -33.61
CA VAL A 491 10.79 -9.96 -34.74
C VAL A 491 12.30 -9.76 -34.60
N LYS A 492 12.85 -9.71 -33.37
CA LYS A 492 14.30 -9.64 -33.17
C LYS A 492 15.01 -10.97 -33.45
N LEU A 493 14.34 -12.10 -33.23
CA LEU A 493 14.89 -13.42 -33.49
C LEU A 493 14.88 -13.77 -34.98
N ASP A 494 13.88 -13.29 -35.74
CA ASP A 494 13.81 -13.51 -37.19
C ASP A 494 14.82 -12.67 -38.00
N VAL A 495 15.48 -11.71 -37.36
CA VAL A 495 16.46 -10.78 -37.98
C VAL A 495 17.91 -11.17 -37.64
N VAL A 496 18.11 -12.17 -36.78
CA VAL A 496 19.43 -12.74 -36.40
C VAL A 496 19.59 -14.11 -37.05
#